data_AF-A0A7V8VS28-F1
#
_entry.id   AF-A0A7V8VS28-F1
#
_cell.length_a   1.000
_cell.length_b   1.000
_cell.length_c   1.000
_cell.angle_alpha   90.00
_cell.angle_beta   90.00
_cell.angle_gamma   90.00
#
_symmetry.space_group_name_H-M   'P 1'
#
loop_
_entity.id
_entity.type
_entity.pdbx_description
1 polymer ?
#
loop_
_entity_poly.entity_id
_entity_poly.type
_entity_poly.pdbx_seq_one_letter_code
_entity_poly.pdbx_strand_id
1 'polypeptide(L)'
;RKAEILAAYQERSSLRGLRRIFGVSRTTVTAWLKEEAEALPPLEQTLPLAEAEEILELDELWSFVRCKAQVRWLWIALCRRTRQGVACVVGDRSEQTCRRLWERIPEDYRLALCYSDF
;
A
#
# COMPACT_ATOMS: atom_id res chain seq x y z
N ARG A 1 -3.29 -19.21 17.43
CA ARG A 1 -3.71 -19.47 16.04
C ARG A 1 -4.08 -18.21 15.25
N LYS A 2 -4.59 -17.09 15.85
CA LYS A 2 -4.85 -15.81 15.12
C LYS A 2 -3.62 -15.36 14.30
N ALA A 3 -2.45 -15.23 14.95
CA ALA A 3 -1.21 -14.79 14.32
C ALA A 3 -0.80 -15.64 13.09
N GLU A 4 -0.85 -16.96 13.20
CA GLU A 4 -0.56 -17.89 12.09
C GLU A 4 -1.48 -17.68 10.88
N ILE A 5 -2.78 -17.50 11.12
CA ILE A 5 -3.76 -17.23 10.05
C ILE A 5 -3.50 -15.88 9.37
N LEU A 6 -3.14 -14.85 10.15
CA LEU A 6 -2.81 -13.53 9.62
C LEU A 6 -1.50 -13.56 8.82
N ALA A 7 -0.49 -14.30 9.29
CA ALA A 7 0.75 -14.52 8.54
C ALA A 7 0.46 -15.21 7.20
N ALA A 8 -0.38 -16.25 7.19
CA ALA A 8 -0.78 -16.92 5.94
C ALA A 8 -1.51 -15.96 4.97
N TYR A 9 -2.30 -15.00 5.47
CA TYR A 9 -2.92 -13.97 4.64
C TYR A 9 -1.88 -13.04 4.02
N GLN A 10 -0.88 -12.61 4.80
CA GLN A 10 0.23 -11.76 4.33
C GLN A 10 1.06 -12.48 3.25
N GLU A 11 1.20 -13.80 3.34
CA GLU A 11 1.75 -14.69 2.31
C GLU A 11 0.77 -14.97 1.14
N ARG A 12 -0.17 -14.05 0.91
CA ARG A 12 -1.11 -14.01 -0.23
C ARG A 12 -2.19 -15.10 -0.25
N SER A 13 -2.43 -15.80 0.86
CA SER A 13 -3.56 -16.74 0.94
C SER A 13 -4.90 -15.99 0.91
N SER A 14 -5.79 -16.38 0.00
CA SER A 14 -7.13 -15.78 -0.07
C SER A 14 -7.97 -16.07 1.18
N LEU A 15 -8.89 -15.17 1.54
CA LEU A 15 -9.84 -15.38 2.66
C LEU A 15 -10.65 -16.69 2.53
N ARG A 16 -10.94 -17.14 1.30
CA ARG A 16 -11.60 -18.43 1.07
C ARG A 16 -10.66 -19.60 1.33
N GLY A 17 -9.38 -19.47 0.95
CA GLY A 17 -8.33 -20.43 1.26
C GLY A 17 -8.16 -20.58 2.77
N LEU A 18 -8.04 -19.48 3.50
CA LEU A 18 -7.92 -19.48 4.96
C LEU A 18 -9.12 -20.16 5.63
N ARG A 19 -10.34 -19.91 5.14
CA ARG A 19 -11.53 -20.63 5.63
C ARG A 19 -11.43 -22.15 5.43
N ARG A 20 -10.93 -22.61 4.27
CA ARG A 20 -10.82 -24.05 3.97
C ARG A 20 -9.73 -24.72 4.79
N ILE A 21 -8.58 -24.07 4.95
CA ILE A 21 -7.40 -24.62 5.64
C ILE A 21 -7.58 -24.58 7.16
N PHE A 22 -8.05 -23.45 7.69
CA PHE A 22 -8.09 -23.20 9.14
C PHE A 22 -9.50 -23.27 9.75
N GLY A 23 -10.55 -23.43 8.95
CA GLY A 23 -11.94 -23.47 9.43
C GLY A 23 -12.50 -22.12 9.91
N VAL A 24 -11.73 -21.03 9.77
CA VAL A 24 -12.09 -19.70 10.27
C VAL A 24 -13.09 -18.99 9.35
N SER A 25 -14.02 -18.23 9.93
CA SER A 25 -14.95 -17.41 9.15
C SER A 25 -14.21 -16.24 8.47
N ARG A 26 -14.60 -15.89 7.23
CA ARG A 26 -13.95 -14.78 6.51
C ARG A 26 -14.18 -13.43 7.20
N THR A 27 -15.36 -13.23 7.77
CA THR A 27 -15.73 -11.98 8.47
C THR A 27 -14.86 -11.79 9.70
N THR A 28 -14.56 -12.87 10.44
CA THR A 28 -13.62 -12.87 11.55
C THR A 28 -12.22 -12.46 11.10
N VAL A 29 -11.68 -13.06 10.03
CA VAL A 29 -10.36 -12.69 9.50
C VAL A 29 -10.33 -11.23 9.03
N THR A 30 -11.38 -10.76 8.35
CA THR A 30 -11.50 -9.35 7.94
C THR A 30 -11.54 -8.40 9.13
N ALA A 31 -12.25 -8.75 10.21
CA ALA A 31 -12.28 -7.95 11.42
C ALA A 31 -10.90 -7.84 12.06
N TRP A 32 -10.18 -8.96 12.19
CA TRP A 32 -8.80 -8.96 12.66
C TRP A 32 -7.87 -8.12 11.79
N LEU A 33 -7.96 -8.22 10.47
CA LEU A 33 -7.11 -7.41 9.58
C LEU A 33 -7.34 -5.90 9.75
N LYS A 34 -8.59 -5.49 10.00
CA LYS A 34 -8.91 -4.08 10.27
C LYS A 34 -8.36 -3.62 11.61
N GLU A 35 -8.56 -4.43 12.65
CA GLU A 35 -8.02 -4.18 14.00
C GLU A 35 -6.50 -4.00 13.97
N GLU A 36 -5.77 -4.91 13.30
CA GLU A 36 -4.31 -4.79 13.17
C GLU A 36 -3.92 -3.56 12.33
N ALA A 37 -4.63 -3.28 11.25
CA ALA A 37 -4.34 -2.11 10.40
C ALA A 37 -4.57 -0.78 11.14
N GLU A 38 -5.59 -0.70 12.00
CA GLU A 38 -5.86 0.46 12.85
C GLU A 38 -4.81 0.66 13.96
N ALA A 39 -4.16 -0.42 14.38
CA ALA A 39 -3.08 -0.38 15.38
C ALA A 39 -1.70 -0.03 14.78
N LEU A 40 -1.55 -0.02 13.45
CA LEU A 40 -0.29 0.35 12.81
C LEU A 40 -0.01 1.85 12.98
N PRO A 41 1.26 2.24 13.19
CA PRO A 41 1.63 3.65 13.20
C PRO A 41 1.39 4.27 11.81
N PRO A 42 1.20 5.60 11.73
CA PRO A 42 1.22 6.32 10.48
C PRO A 42 2.46 6.00 9.65
N LEU A 43 2.30 5.88 8.32
CA LEU A 43 3.39 5.50 7.41
C LEU A 43 4.65 6.36 7.61
N GLU A 44 4.47 7.67 7.77
CA GLU A 44 5.53 8.64 8.03
C GLU A 44 6.45 8.26 9.20
N GLN A 45 5.90 7.65 10.26
CA GLN A 45 6.67 7.24 11.45
C GLN A 45 7.46 5.94 11.23
N THR A 46 7.20 5.22 10.14
CA THR A 46 7.89 3.97 9.79
C THR A 46 9.04 4.17 8.82
N LEU A 47 9.15 5.38 8.24
CA LEU A 47 10.17 5.72 7.26
C LEU A 47 11.45 6.18 7.98
N PRO A 48 12.64 5.81 7.48
CA PRO A 48 13.87 6.46 7.89
C PRO A 48 13.86 7.92 7.43
N LEU A 49 14.78 8.71 7.98
CA LEU A 49 15.00 10.06 7.48
C LEU A 49 15.47 10.01 6.03
N ALA A 50 14.98 10.97 5.23
CA ALA A 50 15.46 11.16 3.87
C ALA A 50 16.91 11.64 3.88
N GLU A 51 17.72 11.10 2.97
CA GLU A 51 19.10 11.54 2.77
C GLU A 51 19.17 12.66 1.72
N ALA A 52 20.31 13.35 1.63
CA ALA A 52 20.56 14.29 0.54
C ALA A 52 20.53 13.53 -0.80
N GLU A 53 19.91 14.14 -1.83
CA GLU A 53 19.78 13.56 -3.17
C GLU A 53 18.99 12.24 -3.20
N GLU A 54 18.03 12.07 -2.29
CA GLU A 54 17.12 10.92 -2.31
C GLU A 54 16.42 10.79 -3.67
N ILE A 55 16.18 9.55 -4.10
CA ILE A 55 15.49 9.26 -5.36
C ILE A 55 14.18 8.53 -5.07
N LEU A 56 13.09 9.08 -5.59
CA LEU A 56 11.78 8.44 -5.59
C LEU A 56 11.46 7.87 -6.98
N GLU A 57 11.05 6.61 -7.01
CA GLU A 57 10.46 5.94 -8.16
C GLU A 57 8.93 6.04 -8.02
N LEU A 58 8.29 6.77 -8.93
CA LEU A 58 6.84 6.83 -9.00
C LEU A 58 6.35 5.74 -9.95
N ASP A 59 5.38 4.95 -9.50
CA ASP A 59 4.83 3.83 -10.27
C ASP A 59 3.30 3.79 -10.14
N GLU A 60 2.66 3.15 -11.11
CA GLU A 60 1.22 2.97 -11.19
C GLU A 60 0.85 1.51 -11.47
N LEU A 61 -0.09 0.99 -10.69
CA LEU A 61 -0.72 -0.30 -10.94
C LEU A 61 -2.23 -0.11 -11.09
N TRP A 62 -2.88 -0.96 -11.87
CA TRP A 62 -4.34 -0.94 -11.95
C TRP A 62 -4.94 -2.34 -11.77
N SER A 63 -6.14 -2.37 -11.21
CA SER A 63 -6.92 -3.60 -11.04
C SER A 63 -8.41 -3.32 -11.05
N PHE A 64 -9.21 -4.37 -10.94
CA PHE A 64 -10.66 -4.30 -10.85
C PHE A 64 -11.12 -4.53 -9.41
N VAL A 65 -11.99 -3.67 -8.90
CA VAL A 65 -12.63 -3.86 -7.60
C VAL A 65 -14.08 -4.30 -7.83
N ARG A 66 -14.46 -5.48 -7.32
CA ARG A 66 -15.79 -6.10 -7.48
C ARG A 66 -16.14 -6.52 -8.93
N CYS A 67 -15.96 -5.67 -9.94
CA CYS A 67 -16.26 -5.99 -11.35
C CYS A 67 -15.38 -5.20 -12.34
N LYS A 68 -15.36 -5.60 -13.62
CA LYS A 68 -14.49 -5.00 -14.67
C LYS A 68 -14.81 -3.54 -14.99
N ALA A 69 -16.05 -3.10 -14.76
CA ALA A 69 -16.45 -1.71 -14.93
C ALA A 69 -15.90 -0.78 -13.83
N GLN A 70 -15.35 -1.35 -12.75
CA GLN A 70 -14.82 -0.61 -11.59
C GLN A 70 -13.30 -0.77 -11.55
N VAL A 71 -12.63 -0.14 -12.52
CA VAL A 71 -11.17 -0.03 -12.55
C VAL A 71 -10.71 0.90 -11.43
N ARG A 72 -9.62 0.54 -10.75
CA ARG A 72 -8.95 1.38 -9.76
C ARG A 72 -7.45 1.38 -10.05
N TRP A 73 -6.89 2.58 -9.98
CA TRP A 73 -5.46 2.82 -10.08
C TRP A 73 -4.89 2.98 -8.68
N LEU A 74 -3.75 2.35 -8.44
CA LEU A 74 -2.90 2.50 -7.27
C LEU A 74 -1.65 3.22 -7.75
N TRP A 75 -1.47 4.44 -7.27
CA TRP A 75 -0.24 5.20 -7.41
C TRP A 75 0.63 4.97 -6.19
N ILE A 76 1.92 4.76 -6.39
CA ILE A 76 2.88 4.56 -5.31
C ILE A 76 4.16 5.37 -5.58
N ALA A 77 4.70 5.94 -4.52
CA ALA A 77 6.04 6.51 -4.51
C ALA A 77 6.95 5.58 -3.68
N LEU A 78 8.01 5.07 -4.29
CA LEU A 78 8.97 4.17 -3.67
C LEU A 78 10.30 4.91 -3.50
N CYS A 79 10.88 4.87 -2.30
CA CYS A 79 12.26 5.29 -2.11
C CYS A 79 13.19 4.23 -2.73
N ARG A 80 14.02 4.64 -3.70
CA ARG A 80 14.90 3.71 -4.44
C ARG A 80 15.92 3.03 -3.53
N ARG A 81 16.48 3.78 -2.58
CA ARG A 81 17.51 3.32 -1.64
C ARG A 81 16.96 2.30 -0.64
N THR A 82 15.83 2.60 0.00
CA THR A 82 15.26 1.74 1.07
C THR A 82 14.27 0.71 0.56
N ARG A 83 13.81 0.86 -0.69
CA ARG A 83 12.71 0.10 -1.31
C ARG A 83 11.38 0.20 -0.55
N GLN A 84 11.23 1.18 0.34
CA GLN A 84 9.98 1.40 1.07
C GLN A 84 9.03 2.30 0.27
N GLY A 85 7.72 2.01 0.35
CA GLY A 85 6.69 2.93 -0.12
C GLY A 85 6.59 4.12 0.80
N VAL A 86 6.93 5.31 0.30
CA VAL A 86 6.86 6.57 1.05
C VAL A 86 5.45 7.17 1.02
N ALA A 87 4.69 6.91 -0.04
CA ALA A 87 3.29 7.30 -0.15
C ALA A 87 2.55 6.39 -1.14
N CYS A 88 1.23 6.26 -0.96
CA CYS A 88 0.36 5.64 -1.96
C CYS A 88 -1.04 6.27 -1.98
N VAL A 89 -1.68 6.21 -3.15
CA VAL A 89 -3.05 6.70 -3.37
C VAL A 89 -3.81 5.76 -4.28
N VAL A 90 -5.02 5.40 -3.87
CA VAL A 90 -5.98 4.73 -4.75
C VAL A 90 -6.91 5.77 -5.37
N GLY A 91 -7.10 5.68 -6.69
CA GLY A 91 -7.94 6.59 -7.46
C GLY A 91 -8.09 6.15 -8.92
N ASP A 92 -7.84 7.10 -9.82
CA ASP A 92 -7.83 6.93 -11.27
C ASP A 92 -6.46 7.31 -11.85
N ARG A 93 -6.31 7.25 -13.18
CA ARG A 93 -5.07 7.64 -13.87
C ARG A 93 -4.93 9.14 -14.11
N SER A 94 -5.72 9.97 -13.42
CA SER A 94 -5.72 11.42 -13.68
C SER A 94 -4.54 12.11 -13.00
N GLU A 95 -4.14 13.25 -13.55
CA GLU A 95 -3.20 14.16 -12.92
C GLU A 95 -3.67 14.57 -11.51
N GLN A 96 -4.97 14.71 -11.28
CA GLN A 96 -5.52 15.03 -9.96
C GLN A 96 -5.18 13.94 -8.92
N THR A 97 -5.26 12.66 -9.30
CA THR A 97 -4.85 11.56 -8.41
C THR A 97 -3.34 11.56 -8.19
N CYS A 98 -2.53 11.88 -9.21
CA CYS A 98 -1.08 12.04 -9.08
C CYS A 98 -0.71 13.19 -8.12
N ARG A 99 -1.37 14.36 -8.21
CA ARG A 99 -1.18 15.47 -7.26
C ARG A 99 -1.50 15.07 -5.82
N ARG A 100 -2.56 14.27 -5.62
CA ARG A 100 -2.89 13.72 -4.29
C ARG A 100 -1.81 12.77 -3.76
N LEU A 101 -1.08 12.06 -4.65
CA LEU A 101 0.09 11.27 -4.24
C LEU A 101 1.19 12.21 -3.75
N TRP A 102 1.51 13.24 -4.53
CA TRP A 102 2.52 14.23 -4.16
C TRP A 102 2.26 14.89 -2.81
N GLU A 103 1.02 15.31 -2.56
CA GLU A 103 0.58 15.89 -1.28
C GLU A 103 0.77 14.92 -0.10
N ARG A 104 0.71 13.60 -0.33
CA ARG A 104 0.93 12.59 0.70
C ARG A 104 2.39 12.23 0.92
N ILE A 105 3.31 12.61 0.03
CA ILE A 105 4.73 12.38 0.25
C ILE A 105 5.17 13.23 1.45
N PRO A 106 5.86 12.65 2.44
CA PRO A 106 6.37 13.39 3.60
C PRO A 106 7.30 14.52 3.17
N GLU A 107 7.32 15.63 3.90
CA GLU A 107 8.05 16.85 3.51
C GLU A 107 9.55 16.60 3.24
N ASP A 108 10.20 15.81 4.10
CA ASP A 108 11.62 15.44 3.97
C ASP A 108 11.93 14.72 2.65
N TYR A 109 10.95 13.98 2.10
CA TYR A 109 11.06 13.26 0.84
C TYR A 109 10.64 14.08 -0.39
N ARG A 110 10.01 15.26 -0.23
CA ARG A 110 9.56 16.09 -1.37
C ARG A 110 10.71 16.80 -2.09
N LEU A 111 11.88 16.89 -1.45
CA LEU A 111 13.10 17.42 -2.08
C LEU A 111 13.83 16.38 -2.94
N ALA A 112 13.37 15.12 -2.90
CA ALA A 112 13.94 14.03 -3.68
C ALA A 112 13.77 14.25 -5.18
N LEU A 113 14.70 13.69 -5.96
CA LEU A 113 14.55 13.58 -7.41
C LEU A 113 13.51 12.50 -7.71
N CYS A 114 12.50 12.85 -8.51
CA CYS A 114 11.48 11.90 -8.94
C CYS A 114 11.80 11.34 -10.33
N TYR A 115 11.79 10.02 -10.43
CA TYR A 115 11.81 9.29 -11.70
C TYR A 115 10.46 8.61 -11.92
N SER A 116 10.03 8.66 -13.16
CA SER A 116 8.82 8.04 -13.68
C SER A 116 9.06 7.71 -15.15
N ASP A 117 8.40 6.66 -15.64
CA ASP A 117 8.46 6.18 -17.02
C ASP A 117 7.21 6.57 -17.86
N PHE A 118 6.31 7.40 -17.33
CA PHE A 118 5.06 7.83 -17.96
C PHE A 118 5.07 9.28 -18.48
#